data_AF-A0A1C7MK02-F1
#
_entry.id   AF-A0A1C7MK02-F1
#
_cell.length_a   1.000
_cell.length_b   1.000
_cell.length_c   1.000
_cell.angle_alpha   90.00
_cell.angle_beta   90.00
_cell.angle_gamma   90.00
#
_symmetry.space_group_name_H-M   'P 1'
#
loop_
_entity.id
_entity.type
_entity.pdbx_description
1 polymer ?
#
loop_
_entity_poly.entity_id
_entity_poly.type
_entity_poly.pdbx_seq_one_letter_code
_entity_poly.pdbx_strand_id
1 'polypeptide(L)'
;MERALKWIAAEYHDLNGTHYDTLEGPPSSLDFSRLVHVARPVVIKNCSLPGYDTASWTNEFLIQQMGDRNISVAATPNGHADAVTLGPDGRLILVELVLRLDPSDARETSSSGREVLYLQSQNGNMYTSRYFDLNEDSLVSEAIDKPPDAVNLWIGNERSVTSIHSDPYENIYTVVRGAKHFTLLPPTEGWCMKERLYPHAAYIRSPTRPN
;
A
#
# COMPACT_ATOMS: atom_id res chain seq x y z
N MET A 1 32.96 -5.41 -1.85
CA MET A 1 31.57 -5.51 -1.35
C MET A 1 30.57 -5.64 -2.50
N GLU A 2 30.51 -4.70 -3.44
CA GLU A 2 29.55 -4.74 -4.57
C GLU A 2 29.61 -6.04 -5.40
N ARG A 3 30.80 -6.56 -5.73
CA ARG A 3 30.95 -7.83 -6.46
C ARG A 3 30.29 -9.02 -5.75
N ALA A 4 30.38 -9.08 -4.43
CA ALA A 4 29.76 -10.15 -3.64
C ALA A 4 28.24 -10.02 -3.63
N LEU A 5 27.72 -8.80 -3.51
CA LEU A 5 26.28 -8.54 -3.54
C LEU A 5 25.67 -8.87 -4.92
N LYS A 6 26.35 -8.47 -6.01
CA LYS A 6 25.97 -8.85 -7.38
C LYS A 6 25.94 -10.36 -7.58
N TRP A 7 26.95 -11.06 -7.05
CA TRP A 7 27.00 -12.51 -7.11
C TRP A 7 25.83 -13.15 -6.33
N ILE A 8 25.56 -12.71 -5.10
CA ILE A 8 24.41 -13.20 -4.31
C ILE A 8 23.08 -12.94 -5.03
N ALA A 9 22.89 -11.76 -5.63
CA ALA A 9 21.69 -11.46 -6.40
C ALA A 9 21.55 -12.41 -7.62
N ALA A 10 22.64 -12.66 -8.35
CA ALA A 10 22.63 -13.61 -9.47
C ALA A 10 22.30 -15.04 -9.01
N GLU A 11 22.96 -15.54 -7.96
CA GLU A 11 22.68 -16.88 -7.41
C GLU A 11 21.22 -17.01 -6.94
N TYR A 12 20.66 -15.97 -6.33
CA TYR A 12 19.25 -15.96 -5.94
C TYR A 12 18.33 -16.12 -7.14
N HIS A 13 18.58 -15.40 -8.23
CA HIS A 13 17.78 -15.50 -9.46
C HIS A 13 17.98 -16.83 -10.19
N ASP A 14 19.19 -17.38 -10.20
CA ASP A 14 19.46 -18.68 -10.82
C ASP A 14 18.69 -19.81 -10.12
N LEU A 15 18.53 -19.72 -8.79
CA LEU A 15 17.79 -20.70 -7.99
C LEU A 15 16.27 -20.49 -8.01
N ASN A 16 15.79 -19.24 -8.00
CA ASN A 16 14.36 -18.94 -7.79
C ASN A 16 13.65 -18.42 -9.06
N GLY A 17 14.39 -17.89 -10.02
CA GLY A 17 13.84 -17.21 -11.20
C GLY A 17 13.12 -15.90 -10.88
N THR A 18 12.42 -15.36 -11.88
CA THR A 18 11.69 -14.07 -11.80
C THR A 18 10.17 -14.22 -11.74
N HIS A 19 9.68 -15.44 -11.54
CA HIS A 19 8.24 -15.73 -11.46
C HIS A 19 7.73 -15.64 -10.02
N TYR A 20 6.41 -15.65 -9.86
CA TYR A 20 5.72 -15.82 -8.60
C TYR A 20 4.71 -16.95 -8.74
N ASP A 21 4.36 -17.58 -7.62
CA ASP A 21 3.39 -18.68 -7.63
C ASP A 21 1.96 -18.14 -7.54
N THR A 22 1.02 -18.90 -8.10
CA THR A 22 -0.40 -18.57 -8.04
C THR A 22 -1.18 -19.76 -7.49
N LEU A 23 -1.96 -19.52 -6.44
CA LEU A 23 -2.90 -20.47 -5.87
C LEU A 23 -4.31 -20.15 -6.37
N GLU A 24 -5.09 -21.18 -6.67
CA GLU A 24 -6.49 -21.02 -7.09
C GLU A 24 -7.46 -20.75 -5.92
N GLY A 25 -6.99 -20.86 -4.67
CA GLY A 25 -7.79 -20.68 -3.46
C GLY A 25 -6.91 -20.49 -2.22
N PRO A 26 -7.50 -20.09 -1.08
CA PRO A 26 -6.76 -19.96 0.17
C PRO A 26 -6.15 -21.30 0.61
N PRO A 27 -4.87 -21.33 1.02
CA PRO A 27 -4.20 -22.55 1.50
C PRO A 27 -4.67 -22.95 2.91
N SER A 28 -4.15 -24.07 3.45
CA SER A 28 -4.24 -24.31 4.90
C SER A 28 -3.27 -23.41 5.66
N SER A 29 -3.45 -23.21 6.96
CA SER A 29 -2.53 -22.44 7.81
C SER A 29 -1.10 -23.02 7.78
N LEU A 30 -0.97 -24.35 7.72
CA LEU A 30 0.32 -25.04 7.57
C LEU A 30 0.97 -24.80 6.20
N ASP A 31 0.18 -24.79 5.13
CA ASP A 31 0.74 -24.52 3.80
C ASP A 31 1.08 -23.04 3.67
N PHE A 32 0.29 -22.14 4.27
CA PHE A 32 0.63 -20.73 4.34
C PHE A 32 1.95 -20.48 5.08
N SER A 33 2.20 -21.13 6.22
CA SER A 33 3.46 -20.98 6.95
C SER A 33 4.66 -21.46 6.12
N ARG A 34 4.50 -22.51 5.31
CA ARG A 34 5.53 -22.94 4.35
C ARG A 34 5.80 -21.87 3.29
N LEU A 35 4.78 -21.17 2.79
CA LEU A 35 4.97 -20.07 1.84
C LEU A 35 5.76 -18.92 2.48
N VAL A 36 5.41 -18.54 3.71
CA VAL A 36 6.15 -17.51 4.48
C VAL A 36 7.62 -17.91 4.62
N HIS A 37 7.91 -19.16 4.96
CA HIS A 37 9.29 -19.65 5.07
C HIS A 37 10.09 -19.62 3.76
N VAL A 38 9.43 -19.76 2.60
CA VAL A 38 10.08 -19.62 1.29
C VAL A 38 10.41 -18.15 0.99
N ALA A 39 9.71 -17.21 1.62
CA ALA A 39 9.91 -15.76 1.49
C ALA A 39 9.84 -15.27 0.02
N ARG A 40 8.89 -15.84 -0.75
CA ARG A 40 8.58 -15.43 -2.12
C ARG A 40 7.14 -14.95 -2.23
N PRO A 41 6.86 -13.96 -3.10
CA PRO A 41 5.50 -13.48 -3.30
C PRO A 41 4.62 -14.56 -3.94
N VAL A 42 3.36 -14.60 -3.52
CA VAL A 42 2.33 -15.52 -4.03
C VAL A 42 1.04 -14.74 -4.28
N VAL A 43 0.38 -15.04 -5.40
CA VAL A 43 -0.98 -14.56 -5.67
C VAL A 43 -1.97 -15.65 -5.28
N ILE A 44 -2.90 -15.34 -4.38
CA ILE A 44 -3.93 -16.27 -3.94
C ILE A 44 -5.27 -15.79 -4.51
N LYS A 45 -5.87 -16.60 -5.38
CA LYS A 45 -7.17 -16.31 -6.00
C LYS A 45 -8.32 -16.77 -5.10
N ASN A 46 -9.53 -16.34 -5.45
CA ASN A 46 -10.78 -16.79 -4.85
C ASN A 46 -10.82 -16.69 -3.31
N CYS A 47 -10.09 -15.72 -2.75
CA CYS A 47 -10.19 -15.36 -1.34
C CYS A 47 -11.45 -14.52 -1.10
N SER A 48 -12.22 -14.86 -0.08
CA SER A 48 -13.32 -14.04 0.42
C SER A 48 -12.83 -13.17 1.57
N LEU A 49 -13.27 -11.92 1.62
CA LEU A 49 -13.12 -11.11 2.83
C LEU A 49 -14.13 -11.56 3.89
N PRO A 50 -13.71 -11.92 5.12
CA PRO A 50 -14.64 -12.24 6.19
C PRO A 50 -15.63 -11.10 6.44
N GLY A 51 -16.93 -11.41 6.43
CA GLY A 51 -17.99 -10.46 6.80
C GLY A 51 -18.46 -9.49 5.71
N TYR A 52 -17.85 -9.47 4.52
CA TYR A 52 -18.27 -8.56 3.46
C TYR A 52 -18.25 -9.23 2.08
N ASP A 53 -19.36 -9.09 1.35
CA ASP A 53 -19.37 -9.33 -0.09
C ASP A 53 -18.58 -8.22 -0.78
N THR A 54 -17.50 -8.56 -1.50
CA THR A 54 -16.68 -7.58 -2.25
C THR A 54 -17.52 -6.76 -3.23
N ALA A 55 -18.63 -7.30 -3.74
CA ALA A 55 -19.54 -6.56 -4.62
C ALA A 55 -20.25 -5.39 -3.92
N SER A 56 -20.35 -5.41 -2.58
CA SER A 56 -20.97 -4.33 -1.79
C SER A 56 -20.08 -3.08 -1.63
N TRP A 57 -18.79 -3.16 -1.97
CA TRP A 57 -17.83 -2.06 -1.81
C TRP A 57 -17.94 -1.00 -2.93
N THR A 58 -19.12 -0.39 -3.05
CA THR A 58 -19.36 0.77 -3.93
C THR A 58 -18.83 2.06 -3.30
N ASN A 59 -18.69 3.13 -4.10
CA ASN A 59 -18.28 4.43 -3.55
C ASN A 59 -19.31 4.95 -2.55
N GLU A 60 -20.59 4.76 -2.85
CA GLU A 60 -21.72 5.16 -2.03
C GLU A 60 -21.73 4.41 -0.69
N PHE A 61 -21.47 3.09 -0.72
CA PHE A 61 -21.32 2.30 0.48
C PHE A 61 -20.14 2.78 1.33
N LEU A 62 -18.97 3.02 0.73
CA LEU A 62 -17.79 3.48 1.45
C LEU A 62 -18.01 4.85 2.10
N ILE A 63 -18.60 5.79 1.38
CA ILE A 63 -18.96 7.11 1.92
C ILE A 63 -19.95 6.97 3.07
N GLN A 64 -20.97 6.11 2.93
CA GLN A 64 -21.95 5.86 3.98
C GLN A 64 -21.32 5.23 5.24
N GLN A 65 -20.42 4.25 5.09
CA GLN A 65 -19.73 3.62 6.21
C GLN A 65 -18.77 4.58 6.92
N MET A 66 -18.07 5.43 6.16
CA MET A 66 -17.15 6.42 6.73
C MET A 66 -17.87 7.61 7.38
N GLY A 67 -19.06 7.95 6.88
CA GLY A 67 -19.88 9.07 7.36
C GLY A 67 -19.14 10.40 7.31
N ASP A 68 -19.41 11.28 8.28
CA ASP A 68 -18.82 12.63 8.35
C ASP A 68 -17.41 12.63 9.00
N ARG A 69 -16.79 11.47 9.15
CA ARG A 69 -15.47 11.35 9.79
C ARG A 69 -14.39 11.71 8.80
N ASN A 70 -13.53 12.67 9.16
CA ASN A 70 -12.39 13.03 8.35
C ASN A 70 -11.45 11.84 8.14
N ILE A 71 -11.14 11.56 6.89
CA ILE A 71 -10.13 10.62 6.44
C ILE A 71 -8.81 11.37 6.19
N SER A 72 -7.69 10.69 6.47
CA SER A 72 -6.37 11.21 6.13
C SER A 72 -5.98 10.73 4.72
N VAL A 73 -5.86 11.68 3.79
CA VAL A 73 -5.53 11.39 2.39
C VAL A 73 -4.23 12.09 2.00
N ALA A 74 -3.34 11.36 1.34
CA ALA A 74 -2.20 11.96 0.69
C ALA A 74 -2.68 12.75 -0.54
N ALA A 75 -2.26 14.00 -0.67
CA ALA A 75 -2.58 14.85 -1.81
C ALA A 75 -1.28 15.23 -2.53
N THR A 76 -1.17 14.88 -3.80
CA THR A 76 0.05 15.11 -4.58
C THR A 76 -0.28 15.74 -5.93
N PRO A 77 0.59 16.61 -6.47
CA PRO A 77 0.35 17.21 -7.78
C PRO A 77 0.47 16.20 -8.94
N ASN A 78 1.26 15.15 -8.75
CA ASN A 78 1.66 14.20 -9.79
C ASN A 78 1.33 12.74 -9.47
N GLY A 79 0.77 12.44 -8.29
CA GLY A 79 0.41 11.10 -7.88
C GLY A 79 1.49 10.31 -7.15
N HIS A 80 2.70 10.85 -7.04
CA HIS A 80 3.82 10.20 -6.36
C HIS A 80 3.86 10.58 -4.88
N ALA A 81 3.18 9.79 -4.05
CA ALA A 81 3.25 9.93 -2.60
C ALA A 81 4.56 9.31 -2.06
N ASP A 82 5.08 9.88 -0.97
CA ASP A 82 6.32 9.44 -0.30
C ASP A 82 7.49 9.27 -1.28
N ALA A 83 7.61 10.23 -2.21
CA ALA A 83 8.56 10.20 -3.30
C ALA A 83 9.61 11.30 -3.18
N VAL A 84 10.83 10.98 -3.63
CA VAL A 84 11.89 11.98 -3.79
C VAL A 84 11.57 12.85 -4.99
N THR A 85 11.57 14.17 -4.78
CA THR A 85 11.31 15.16 -5.83
C THR A 85 12.30 16.32 -5.76
N LEU A 86 12.33 17.13 -6.80
CA LEU A 86 13.18 18.32 -6.87
C LEU A 86 12.50 19.49 -6.14
N GLY A 87 13.14 20.00 -5.10
CA GLY A 87 12.72 21.17 -4.36
C GLY A 87 12.96 22.48 -5.13
N PRO A 88 12.37 23.60 -4.67
CA PRO A 88 12.52 24.91 -5.33
C PRO A 88 13.97 25.43 -5.42
N ASP A 89 14.84 24.97 -4.52
CA ASP A 89 16.27 25.29 -4.47
C ASP A 89 17.14 24.33 -5.30
N GLY A 90 16.51 23.41 -6.05
CA GLY A 90 17.19 22.40 -6.85
C GLY A 90 17.73 21.21 -6.06
N ARG A 91 17.41 21.08 -4.77
CA ARG A 91 17.81 19.91 -3.96
C ARG A 91 16.75 18.82 -4.02
N LEU A 92 17.19 17.56 -3.93
CA LEU A 92 16.27 16.43 -3.79
C LEU A 92 15.74 16.36 -2.36
N ILE A 93 14.42 16.29 -2.23
CA ILE A 93 13.69 16.25 -0.97
C ILE A 93 12.64 15.14 -1.01
N LEU A 94 12.38 14.52 0.15
CA LEU A 94 11.23 13.62 0.33
C LEU A 94 10.03 14.48 0.75
N VAL A 95 8.93 14.42 0.00
CA VAL A 95 7.78 15.29 0.23
C VAL A 95 6.52 14.50 0.55
N GLU A 96 5.83 14.92 1.61
CA GLU A 96 4.51 14.41 1.99
C GLU A 96 3.48 15.55 2.01
N LEU A 97 2.22 15.28 1.68
CA LEU A 97 1.11 16.15 2.06
C LEU A 97 -0.08 15.31 2.42
N VAL A 98 -0.48 15.40 3.69
CA VAL A 98 -1.67 14.74 4.21
C VAL A 98 -2.73 15.80 4.47
N LEU A 99 -3.87 15.63 3.81
CA LEU A 99 -5.09 16.40 4.07
C LEU A 99 -6.03 15.58 4.94
N ARG A 100 -6.79 16.26 5.79
CA ARG A 100 -7.96 15.70 6.47
C ARG A 100 -9.20 16.20 5.77
N LEU A 101 -9.88 15.33 5.05
CA LEU A 101 -11.09 15.64 4.28
C LEU A 101 -12.22 14.72 4.74
N ASP A 102 -13.47 15.16 4.68
CA ASP A 102 -14.56 14.20 4.71
C ASP A 102 -14.58 13.38 3.40
N PRO A 103 -15.21 12.19 3.41
CA PRO A 103 -15.24 11.30 2.24
C PRO A 103 -15.89 11.92 0.99
N SER A 104 -16.87 12.81 1.16
CA SER A 104 -17.57 13.46 0.04
C SER A 104 -16.67 14.51 -0.59
N ASP A 105 -16.04 15.37 0.21
CA ASP A 105 -15.06 16.35 -0.24
C ASP A 105 -13.87 15.70 -0.94
N ALA A 106 -13.41 14.55 -0.45
CA ALA A 106 -12.35 13.77 -1.10
C ALA A 106 -12.77 13.28 -2.49
N ARG A 107 -14.02 12.80 -2.65
CA ARG A 107 -14.57 12.38 -3.94
C ARG A 107 -14.67 13.55 -4.92
N GLU A 108 -15.17 14.70 -4.47
CA GLU A 108 -15.28 15.91 -5.29
C GLU A 108 -13.91 16.44 -5.71
N THR A 109 -12.98 16.52 -4.75
CA THR A 109 -11.60 16.96 -5.00
C THR A 109 -10.91 16.05 -6.01
N SER A 110 -11.02 14.73 -5.85
CA SER A 110 -10.49 13.76 -6.83
C SER A 110 -11.08 13.95 -8.22
N SER A 111 -12.36 14.31 -8.31
CA SER A 111 -13.06 14.54 -9.59
C SER A 111 -12.61 15.81 -10.31
N SER A 112 -12.07 16.80 -9.57
CA SER A 112 -11.53 18.03 -10.17
C SER A 112 -10.25 17.81 -11.00
N GLY A 113 -9.56 16.68 -10.79
CA GLY A 113 -8.33 16.32 -11.48
C GLY A 113 -7.08 17.16 -11.12
N ARG A 114 -7.24 18.22 -10.31
CA ARG A 114 -6.18 19.18 -9.95
C ARG A 114 -5.06 18.58 -9.12
N GLU A 115 -5.39 17.63 -8.28
CA GLU A 115 -4.46 16.87 -7.45
C GLU A 115 -4.85 15.39 -7.46
N VAL A 116 -3.89 14.54 -7.12
CA VAL A 116 -4.08 13.11 -6.97
C VAL A 116 -4.22 12.83 -5.49
N LEU A 117 -5.40 12.38 -5.10
CA LEU A 117 -5.68 11.93 -3.74
C LEU A 117 -5.42 10.44 -3.61
N TYR A 118 -4.81 10.04 -2.52
CA TYR A 118 -4.58 8.65 -2.17
C TYR A 118 -4.79 8.43 -0.67
N LEU A 119 -5.85 7.72 -0.30
CA LEU A 119 -6.04 7.22 1.05
C LEU A 119 -5.05 6.08 1.26
N GLN A 120 -3.95 6.35 1.96
CA GLN A 120 -2.83 5.41 2.05
C GLN A 120 -2.19 5.24 3.43
N SER A 121 -2.80 5.80 4.48
CA SER A 121 -2.21 5.74 5.81
C SER A 121 -2.07 4.29 6.29
N GLN A 122 -0.87 3.91 6.72
CA GLN A 122 -0.53 2.54 7.14
C GLN A 122 -0.64 2.33 8.65
N ASN A 123 -1.45 3.14 9.33
CA ASN A 123 -1.54 3.22 10.79
C ASN A 123 -2.70 2.42 11.39
N GLY A 124 -3.10 1.32 10.74
CA GLY A 124 -4.28 0.56 11.13
C GLY A 124 -5.56 1.37 10.87
N ASN A 125 -5.62 2.05 9.72
CA ASN A 125 -6.65 3.04 9.43
C ASN A 125 -8.06 2.46 9.33
N MET A 126 -8.22 1.13 9.32
CA MET A 126 -9.51 0.43 9.36
C MET A 126 -10.04 0.25 10.79
N TYR A 127 -9.17 -0.08 11.74
CA TYR A 127 -9.55 -0.31 13.13
C TYR A 127 -9.60 0.99 13.94
N THR A 128 -8.60 1.85 13.76
CA THR A 128 -8.54 3.16 14.46
C THR A 128 -9.74 4.03 14.11
N SER A 129 -10.26 3.88 12.89
CA SER A 129 -11.43 4.59 12.41
C SER A 129 -12.77 3.91 12.70
N ARG A 130 -12.77 2.61 13.06
CA ARG A 130 -13.95 1.78 13.29
C ARG A 130 -15.00 1.90 12.17
N TYR A 131 -14.54 1.96 10.92
CA TYR A 131 -15.43 1.98 9.75
C TYR A 131 -16.00 0.61 9.43
N PHE A 132 -15.26 -0.45 9.75
CA PHE A 132 -15.60 -1.83 9.40
C PHE A 132 -15.40 -2.74 10.60
N ASP A 133 -16.30 -3.72 10.76
CA ASP A 133 -16.20 -4.76 11.77
C ASP A 133 -15.69 -6.02 11.08
N LEU A 134 -14.37 -6.11 10.93
CA LEU A 134 -13.72 -7.26 10.31
C LEU A 134 -13.37 -8.27 11.39
N ASN A 135 -13.92 -9.48 11.27
CA ASN A 135 -13.44 -10.62 12.04
C ASN A 135 -11.97 -10.90 11.69
N GLU A 136 -11.18 -11.30 12.69
CA GLU A 136 -9.78 -11.69 12.49
C GLU A 136 -9.67 -12.81 11.43
N ASP A 137 -8.68 -12.68 10.53
CA ASP A 137 -8.35 -13.76 9.59
C ASP A 137 -7.66 -14.88 10.37
N SER A 138 -8.41 -15.93 10.67
CA SER A 138 -7.95 -17.04 11.50
C SER A 138 -6.85 -17.86 10.82
N LEU A 139 -6.79 -17.91 9.49
CA LEU A 139 -5.81 -18.72 8.76
C LEU A 139 -4.40 -18.14 8.90
N VAL A 140 -4.27 -16.84 8.61
CA VAL A 140 -2.96 -16.15 8.67
C VAL A 140 -2.49 -16.08 10.11
N SER A 141 -3.38 -15.73 11.03
CA SER A 141 -3.05 -15.58 12.43
C SER A 141 -2.61 -16.91 13.04
N GLU A 142 -3.23 -18.03 12.65
CA GLU A 142 -2.79 -19.38 13.03
C GLU A 142 -1.43 -19.74 12.40
N ALA A 143 -1.19 -19.38 11.14
CA ALA A 143 0.05 -19.70 10.44
C ALA A 143 1.27 -18.94 10.99
N ILE A 144 1.09 -17.69 11.40
CA ILE A 144 2.15 -16.79 11.90
C ILE A 144 2.20 -16.76 13.44
N ASP A 145 1.20 -17.35 14.12
CA ASP A 145 1.01 -17.33 15.57
C ASP A 145 0.91 -15.90 16.15
N LYS A 146 0.35 -14.97 15.37
CA LYS A 146 0.15 -13.56 15.75
C LYS A 146 -1.03 -12.94 15.01
N PRO A 147 -1.82 -12.07 15.66
CA PRO A 147 -2.78 -11.23 14.97
C PRO A 147 -2.07 -10.17 14.10
N PRO A 148 -2.75 -9.56 13.12
CA PRO A 148 -2.18 -8.47 12.35
C PRO A 148 -1.91 -7.24 13.22
N ASP A 149 -0.72 -6.64 13.08
CA ASP A 149 -0.36 -5.40 13.77
C ASP A 149 -1.21 -4.20 13.30
N ALA A 150 -1.61 -4.23 12.03
CA ALA A 150 -2.44 -3.21 11.41
C ALA A 150 -3.28 -3.80 10.26
N VAL A 151 -4.50 -3.27 10.08
CA VAL A 151 -5.30 -3.45 8.88
C VAL A 151 -5.58 -2.09 8.27
N ASN A 152 -5.24 -1.96 7.00
CA ASN A 152 -5.27 -0.71 6.25
C ASN A 152 -6.21 -0.82 5.05
N LEU A 153 -6.93 0.25 4.79
CA LEU A 153 -7.67 0.48 3.56
C LEU A 153 -6.88 1.44 2.68
N TRP A 154 -6.79 1.07 1.41
CA TRP A 154 -6.19 1.89 0.37
C TRP A 154 -7.24 2.27 -0.68
N ILE A 155 -7.39 3.57 -0.94
CA ILE A 155 -8.25 4.09 -2.01
C ILE A 155 -7.49 5.13 -2.79
N GLY A 156 -7.20 4.83 -4.05
CA GLY A 156 -6.54 5.73 -5.00
C GLY A 156 -7.07 5.52 -6.41
N ASN A 157 -6.44 6.17 -7.38
CA ASN A 157 -6.74 6.02 -8.81
C ASN A 157 -5.48 5.58 -9.58
N GLU A 158 -5.58 5.50 -10.91
CA GLU A 158 -4.48 5.07 -11.79
C GLU A 158 -3.25 6.00 -11.74
N ARG A 159 -3.39 7.22 -11.21
CA ARG A 159 -2.28 8.15 -11.00
C ARG A 159 -1.63 7.98 -9.62
N SER A 160 -2.24 7.26 -8.68
CA SER A 160 -1.69 7.03 -7.34
C SER A 160 -0.55 6.02 -7.40
N VAL A 161 0.70 6.49 -7.23
CA VAL A 161 1.91 5.67 -7.28
C VAL A 161 2.64 5.73 -5.94
N THR A 162 2.88 4.57 -5.36
CA THR A 162 3.78 4.41 -4.21
C THR A 162 5.20 4.19 -4.72
N SER A 163 6.16 4.95 -4.18
CA SER A 163 7.58 4.78 -4.52
C SER A 163 8.11 3.42 -4.06
N ILE A 164 9.26 3.00 -4.61
CA ILE A 164 9.93 1.79 -4.14
C ILE A 164 10.33 1.93 -2.67
N HIS A 165 10.04 0.91 -1.87
CA HIS A 165 10.33 0.83 -0.45
C HIS A 165 10.37 -0.64 0.00
N SER A 166 10.69 -0.87 1.27
CA SER A 166 10.60 -2.16 1.93
C SER A 166 10.01 -1.98 3.33
N ASP A 167 9.14 -2.89 3.73
CA ASP A 167 8.51 -2.88 5.05
C ASP A 167 9.01 -4.07 5.90
N PRO A 168 9.14 -3.90 7.23
CA PRO A 168 9.49 -4.99 8.13
C PRO A 168 8.26 -5.83 8.52
N TYR A 169 7.36 -6.10 7.57
CA TYR A 169 6.08 -6.79 7.80
C TYR A 169 5.80 -7.87 6.74
N GLU A 170 5.11 -8.93 7.16
CA GLU A 170 4.46 -9.87 6.25
C GLU A 170 3.17 -9.24 5.72
N ASN A 171 3.22 -8.67 4.52
CA ASN A 171 2.09 -7.94 3.94
C ASN A 171 1.13 -8.86 3.18
N ILE A 172 -0.15 -8.84 3.57
CA ILE A 172 -1.23 -9.50 2.82
C ILE A 172 -2.07 -8.42 2.15
N TYR A 173 -1.96 -8.34 0.82
CA TYR A 173 -2.61 -7.29 0.04
C TYR A 173 -3.82 -7.83 -0.71
N THR A 174 -5.02 -7.48 -0.24
CA THR A 174 -6.28 -7.88 -0.89
C THR A 174 -6.84 -6.76 -1.76
N VAL A 175 -6.97 -7.02 -3.06
CA VAL A 175 -7.62 -6.08 -3.99
C VAL A 175 -9.13 -6.33 -3.99
N VAL A 176 -9.88 -5.41 -3.41
CA VAL A 176 -11.36 -5.48 -3.37
C VAL A 176 -11.99 -5.08 -4.70
N ARG A 177 -11.46 -4.02 -5.33
CA ARG A 177 -11.98 -3.48 -6.59
C ARG A 177 -10.85 -2.87 -7.43
N GLY A 178 -10.85 -3.14 -8.73
CA GLY A 178 -9.84 -2.67 -9.66
C GLY A 178 -8.62 -3.59 -9.70
N ALA A 179 -7.43 -3.00 -9.84
CA ALA A 179 -6.17 -3.73 -9.91
C ALA A 179 -5.06 -2.94 -9.20
N LYS A 180 -4.09 -3.65 -8.64
CA LYS A 180 -2.84 -3.08 -8.14
C LYS A 180 -1.69 -3.75 -8.88
N HIS A 181 -0.78 -2.93 -9.41
CA HIS A 181 0.40 -3.40 -10.13
C HIS A 181 1.61 -3.28 -9.21
N PHE A 182 2.30 -4.40 -8.98
CA PHE A 182 3.49 -4.44 -8.14
C PHE A 182 4.74 -4.63 -9.00
N THR A 183 5.78 -3.86 -8.71
CA THR A 183 7.15 -4.20 -9.10
C THR A 183 7.87 -4.64 -7.84
N LEU A 184 8.21 -5.93 -7.76
CA LEU A 184 8.83 -6.52 -6.58
C LEU A 184 10.29 -6.82 -6.89
N LEU A 185 11.16 -6.51 -5.92
CA LEU A 185 12.58 -6.81 -5.98
C LEU A 185 12.93 -7.60 -4.72
N PRO A 186 13.61 -8.75 -4.84
CA PRO A 186 14.00 -9.51 -3.66
C PRO A 186 15.01 -8.69 -2.84
N PRO A 187 15.13 -8.95 -1.52
CA PRO A 187 16.07 -8.22 -0.66
C PRO A 187 17.52 -8.24 -1.16
N THR A 188 17.89 -9.28 -1.93
CA THR A 188 19.19 -9.42 -2.57
C THR A 188 19.49 -8.33 -3.61
N GLU A 189 18.49 -7.57 -4.10
CA GLU A 189 18.67 -6.46 -5.05
C GLU A 189 19.01 -5.11 -4.38
N GLY A 190 19.02 -5.02 -3.04
CA GLY A 190 19.28 -3.76 -2.34
C GLY A 190 20.57 -3.03 -2.78
N TRP A 191 21.57 -3.79 -3.25
CA TRP A 191 22.84 -3.24 -3.74
C TRP A 191 22.69 -2.27 -4.92
N CYS A 192 21.65 -2.41 -5.76
CA CYS A 192 21.43 -1.57 -6.94
C CYS A 192 20.44 -0.42 -6.70
N MET A 193 19.77 -0.37 -5.55
CA MET A 193 18.77 0.66 -5.22
C MET A 193 19.37 2.05 -4.97
N LYS A 194 20.67 2.13 -4.65
CA LYS A 194 21.39 3.38 -4.39
C LYS A 194 20.67 4.26 -3.35
N GLU A 195 20.24 3.65 -2.25
CA GLU A 195 19.59 4.33 -1.13
C GLU A 195 20.41 5.51 -0.63
N ARG A 196 19.72 6.61 -0.28
CA ARG A 196 20.32 7.85 0.23
C ARG A 196 19.40 8.48 1.26
N LEU A 197 19.99 9.28 2.13
CA LEU A 197 19.26 10.16 3.03
C LEU A 197 18.87 11.43 2.28
N TYR A 198 17.59 11.80 2.39
CA TYR A 198 17.05 13.04 1.82
C TYR A 198 16.43 13.88 2.93
N PRO A 199 16.54 15.22 2.87
CA PRO A 199 15.77 16.09 3.74
C PRO A 199 14.27 15.87 3.54
N HIS A 200 13.51 15.90 4.64
CA HIS A 200 12.06 15.81 4.62
C HIS A 200 11.43 17.19 4.44
N ALA A 201 10.36 17.27 3.66
CA ALA A 201 9.55 18.46 3.45
C ALA A 201 8.06 18.08 3.31
N ALA A 202 7.17 19.06 3.35
CA ALA A 202 5.75 18.83 3.14
C ALA A 202 5.16 19.86 2.16
N TYR A 203 4.22 19.45 1.31
CA TYR A 203 3.44 20.46 0.56
C TYR A 203 2.54 21.23 1.53
N ILE A 204 2.21 22.47 1.16
CA ILE A 204 1.22 23.29 1.84
C ILE A 204 0.18 23.66 0.80
N ARG A 205 -1.08 23.26 1.03
CA ARG A 205 -2.18 23.66 0.16
C ARG A 205 -2.35 25.17 0.30
N SER A 206 -2.20 25.91 -0.80
CA SER A 206 -2.48 27.34 -0.78
C SER A 206 -3.94 27.56 -0.41
N PRO A 207 -4.28 28.48 0.50
CA PRO A 207 -5.66 28.75 0.84
C PRO A 207 -6.42 29.14 -0.44
N THR A 208 -7.55 28.49 -0.66
CA THR A 208 -8.49 28.88 -1.72
C THR A 208 -8.88 30.33 -1.45
N ARG A 209 -8.54 31.24 -2.38
CA ARG A 209 -9.08 32.60 -2.31
C ARG A 209 -10.60 32.47 -2.40
N PRO A 210 -11.38 32.98 -1.43
CA PRO A 210 -12.81 33.06 -1.60
C PRO A 210 -13.08 33.94 -2.83
N ASN A 211 -13.93 33.44 -3.74
CA ASN A 211 -14.53 34.26 -4.79
C ASN A 211 -15.47 35.30 -4.19
#